data_AF-A0A3M8DB53-F1
#
_entry.id   AF-A0A3M8DB53-F1
#
_cell.length_a   1.000
_cell.length_b   1.000
_cell.length_c   1.000
_cell.angle_alpha   90.00
_cell.angle_beta   90.00
_cell.angle_gamma   90.00
#
_symmetry.space_group_name_H-M   'P 1'
#
loop_
_entity.id
_entity.type
_entity.pdbx_description
1 polymer ?
#
loop_
_entity_poly.entity_id
_entity_poly.type
_entity_poly.pdbx_seq_one_letter_code
_entity_poly.pdbx_strand_id
1 'polypeptide(L)'
;MDSRYRQKIAATILSEIGEIDRFTHAKKLVAYAGVDPSVYSSGKFTATANRITKRGSKRLRHALYLAVLCGLRRSCNKKLKEFYDKKREEGKPYRVAESVKYSV
;
A
#
# COMPACT_ATOMS: atom_id res chain seq x y z
N MET A 1 1.62 0.61 20.66
CA MET A 1 1.48 1.72 19.68
C MET A 1 0.41 2.66 20.21
N ASP A 2 0.82 3.83 20.70
CA ASP A 2 -0.06 4.79 21.38
C ASP A 2 -1.17 5.32 20.45
N SER A 3 -2.31 5.72 21.03
CA SER A 3 -3.47 6.26 20.29
C SER A 3 -3.12 7.53 19.51
N ARG A 4 -2.28 8.39 20.09
CA ARG A 4 -1.79 9.62 19.46
C ARG A 4 -0.99 9.36 18.19
N TYR A 5 -0.22 8.28 18.13
CA TYR A 5 0.58 7.95 16.96
C TYR A 5 -0.30 7.55 15.76
N ARG A 6 -1.43 6.89 16.03
CA ARG A 6 -2.40 6.53 14.98
C ARG A 6 -3.10 7.76 14.40
N GLN A 7 -3.49 8.70 15.25
CA GLN A 7 -4.07 9.97 14.80
C GLN A 7 -3.09 10.74 13.91
N LYS A 8 -1.79 10.75 14.25
CA LYS A 8 -0.75 11.35 13.41
C LYS A 8 -0.60 10.66 12.05
N ILE A 9 -0.64 9.32 12.01
CA ILE A 9 -0.61 8.57 10.74
C ILE A 9 -1.84 8.90 9.89
N ALA A 10 -3.03 8.88 10.49
CA ALA A 10 -4.28 9.21 9.79
C ALA A 10 -4.27 10.64 9.24
N ALA A 11 -3.85 11.61 10.05
CA ALA A 11 -3.71 13.00 9.63
C ALA A 11 -2.67 13.18 8.51
N THR A 12 -1.55 12.44 8.57
CA THR A 12 -0.52 12.46 7.51
C THR A 12 -1.06 11.88 6.20
N ILE A 13 -1.81 10.78 6.26
CA ILE A 13 -2.45 10.20 5.07
C ILE A 13 -3.45 11.21 4.48
N LEU A 14 -4.29 11.80 5.33
CA LEU A 14 -5.28 12.78 4.90
C LEU A 14 -4.63 14.04 4.30
N SER A 15 -3.54 14.53 4.89
CA SER A 15 -2.83 15.72 4.37
C SER A 15 -2.09 15.44 3.06
N GLU A 16 -1.57 14.23 2.88
CA GLU A 16 -0.88 13.83 1.64
C GLU A 16 -1.86 13.54 0.50
N ILE A 17 -2.99 12.90 0.80
CA ILE A 17 -4.05 12.64 -0.18
C ILE A 17 -4.81 13.93 -0.50
N GLY A 18 -5.05 14.79 0.49
CA GLY A 18 -5.91 15.97 0.36
C GLY A 18 -7.34 15.57 0.00
N GLU A 19 -7.93 16.27 -0.96
CA GLU A 19 -9.24 15.92 -1.50
C GLU A 19 -9.19 14.64 -2.33
N ILE A 20 -10.03 13.67 -2.00
CA ILE A 20 -10.03 12.38 -2.71
C ILE A 20 -10.58 12.50 -4.13
N ASP A 21 -11.42 13.50 -4.40
CA ASP A 21 -12.08 13.74 -5.70
C ASP A 21 -11.12 14.12 -6.82
N ARG A 22 -9.90 14.57 -6.47
CA ARG A 22 -8.83 14.80 -7.44
C ARG A 22 -8.36 13.52 -8.15
N PHE A 23 -8.71 12.35 -7.60
CA PHE A 23 -8.40 11.04 -8.19
C PHE A 23 -9.63 10.45 -8.86
N THR A 24 -9.69 10.54 -10.19
CA THR A 24 -10.81 9.99 -10.98
C THR A 24 -10.99 8.47 -10.82
N HIS A 25 -9.94 7.75 -10.41
CA HIS A 25 -9.97 6.30 -10.19
C HIS A 25 -9.05 5.90 -9.03
N ALA A 26 -9.43 4.85 -8.29
CA ALA A 26 -8.63 4.26 -7.21
C ALA A 26 -7.21 3.87 -7.66
N LYS A 27 -7.02 3.42 -8.90
CA LYS A 27 -5.69 3.10 -9.46
C LYS A 27 -4.76 4.31 -9.49
N LYS A 28 -5.29 5.52 -9.73
CA LYS A 28 -4.49 6.77 -9.74
C LYS A 28 -4.04 7.15 -8.33
N LEU A 29 -4.89 6.92 -7.32
CA LEU A 29 -4.50 7.10 -5.92
C LEU A 29 -3.38 6.13 -5.51
N VAL A 30 -3.49 4.86 -5.93
CA VAL A 30 -2.45 3.84 -5.67
C VAL A 30 -1.12 4.20 -6.32
N ALA A 31 -1.15 4.69 -7.57
CA ALA A 31 0.03 5.17 -8.28
C ALA A 31 0.65 6.41 -7.62
N TYR A 32 -0.19 7.35 -7.15
CA TYR A 32 0.25 8.53 -6.42
C TYR A 32 0.91 8.20 -5.07
N ALA A 33 0.38 7.20 -4.37
CA ALA A 33 1.00 6.65 -3.16
C ALA A 33 2.32 5.92 -3.45
N GLY A 34 2.60 5.59 -4.71
CA GLY A 34 3.76 4.78 -5.12
C GLY A 34 3.70 3.38 -4.53
N VAL A 35 2.48 2.87 -4.39
CA VAL A 35 2.18 1.55 -3.85
C VAL A 35 1.98 0.53 -4.98
N ASP A 36 1.84 1.02 -6.21
CA ASP A 36 1.78 0.18 -7.41
C ASP A 36 3.13 -0.52 -7.69
N PRO A 37 3.10 -1.76 -8.21
CA PRO A 37 4.29 -2.40 -8.73
C PRO A 37 4.79 -1.58 -9.94
N SER A 38 6.09 -1.29 -9.98
CA SER A 38 6.68 -0.61 -11.16
C SER A 38 6.40 -1.43 -12.41
N VAL A 39 6.16 -0.78 -13.54
CA VAL A 39 6.11 -1.46 -14.83
C VAL A 39 7.45 -1.25 -15.51
N TYR A 40 8.26 -2.31 -15.60
CA TYR A 40 9.48 -2.34 -16.40
C TYR A 40 9.18 -3.13 -17.67
N SER A 41 9.04 -2.40 -18.79
CA SER A 41 8.86 -2.98 -20.12
C SER A 41 9.93 -2.39 -21.05
N SER A 42 10.87 -3.23 -21.49
CA SER A 42 11.95 -2.82 -22.39
C SER A 42 11.76 -3.45 -23.77
N GLY A 43 10.65 -3.14 -24.45
CA GLY A 43 10.35 -3.47 -25.86
C GLY A 43 10.23 -4.96 -26.25
N LYS A 44 10.98 -5.87 -25.60
CA LYS A 44 11.02 -7.32 -25.80
C LYS A 44 10.75 -8.11 -24.51
N PHE A 45 10.62 -7.44 -23.37
CA PHE A 45 10.45 -8.10 -22.07
C PHE A 45 9.65 -7.24 -21.10
N THR A 46 8.55 -7.79 -20.59
CA THR A 46 7.77 -7.25 -19.47
C THR A 46 8.14 -8.02 -18.21
N ALA A 47 8.81 -7.37 -17.26
CA ALA A 47 9.18 -8.02 -16.02
C ALA A 47 7.96 -8.18 -15.10
N THR A 48 7.61 -9.42 -14.75
CA THR A 48 6.44 -9.78 -13.92
C THR A 48 6.68 -9.54 -12.41
N ALA A 49 7.92 -9.29 -11.98
CA ALA A 49 8.32 -9.16 -10.58
C ALA A 49 9.01 -7.82 -10.29
N ASN A 50 8.31 -6.71 -10.50
CA ASN A 50 8.91 -5.40 -10.34
C ASN A 50 8.88 -4.88 -8.88
N ARG A 51 9.86 -4.02 -8.56
CA ARG A 51 9.91 -3.28 -7.30
C ARG A 51 8.79 -2.23 -7.28
N ILE A 52 8.30 -1.86 -6.09
CA ILE A 52 7.37 -0.73 -5.94
C ILE A 52 7.91 0.52 -6.64
N THR A 53 7.05 1.30 -7.30
CA THR A 53 7.50 2.55 -7.87
C THR A 53 8.00 3.47 -6.76
N LYS A 54 9.18 4.09 -6.94
CA LYS A 54 9.63 5.18 -6.06
C LYS A 54 9.11 6.55 -6.51
N ARG A 55 8.16 6.56 -7.46
CA ARG A 55 7.62 7.78 -8.08
C ARG A 55 6.65 8.54 -7.17
N GLY A 56 5.93 7.85 -6.27
CA GLY A 56 5.01 8.47 -5.32
C GLY A 56 5.67 8.95 -4.01
N SER A 57 4.90 9.66 -3.18
CA SER A 57 5.38 10.24 -1.90
C SER A 57 5.92 9.19 -0.93
N LYS A 58 7.18 9.36 -0.49
CA LYS A 58 7.82 8.48 0.52
C LYS A 58 7.09 8.54 1.87
N ARG A 59 6.57 9.72 2.23
CA ARG A 59 5.81 9.93 3.48
C ARG A 59 4.48 9.19 3.45
N LEU A 60 3.73 9.35 2.37
CA LEU A 60 2.45 8.66 2.17
C LEU A 60 2.64 7.15 2.18
N ARG A 61 3.67 6.63 1.50
CA ARG A 61 3.96 5.19 1.47
C ARG A 61 4.29 4.61 2.85
N HIS A 62 5.09 5.34 3.63
CA HIS A 62 5.43 4.95 5.00
C HIS A 62 4.19 4.98 5.91
N ALA A 63 3.36 6.01 5.80
CA ALA A 63 2.13 6.13 6.57
C ALA A 63 1.13 5.00 6.25
N LEU A 64 0.99 4.63 4.97
CA LEU A 64 0.16 3.50 4.54
C LEU A 64 0.67 2.16 5.05
N TYR A 65 1.98 1.93 5.04
CA TYR A 65 2.56 0.71 5.63
C TYR A 65 2.23 0.59 7.12
N LEU A 66 2.39 1.67 7.88
CA LEU A 66 2.03 1.70 9.31
C LEU A 66 0.53 1.52 9.54
N ALA A 67 -0.31 2.04 8.66
CA ALA A 67 -1.76 1.86 8.73
C ALA A 67 -2.16 0.39 8.53
N VAL A 68 -1.56 -0.31 7.55
CA VAL A 68 -1.78 -1.74 7.31
C VAL A 68 -1.33 -2.57 8.52
N LEU A 69 -0.12 -2.32 9.05
CA LEU A 69 0.38 -2.98 10.26
C LEU A 69 -0.57 -2.82 11.45
N CYS A 70 -1.08 -1.60 11.65
CA CYS A 70 -2.03 -1.32 12.71
C CYS A 70 -3.37 -2.06 12.50
N GLY A 71 -3.85 -2.11 11.25
CA GLY A 71 -5.07 -2.79 10.86
C GLY A 71 -5.00 -4.31 11.08
N LEU A 72 -3.89 -4.93 10.66
CA LEU A 72 -3.64 -6.36 10.85
C LEU A 72 -3.51 -6.72 12.34
N ARG A 73 -2.74 -5.94 13.11
CA ARG A 73 -2.52 -6.20 14.54
C ARG A 73 -3.80 -6.14 15.37
N ARG A 74 -4.73 -5.25 15.01
CA ARG A 74 -6.02 -5.11 15.71
C ARG A 74 -7.11 -6.02 15.13
N SER A 75 -6.85 -6.70 14.01
CA SER A 75 -7.87 -7.42 13.23
C SER A 75 -9.14 -6.58 13.00
N CYS A 76 -9.01 -5.25 12.96
CA CYS A 76 -10.15 -4.34 12.91
C CYS A 76 -10.79 -4.26 11.53
N ASN A 77 -10.11 -4.79 10.51
CA ASN A 77 -10.61 -4.82 9.14
C ASN A 77 -10.50 -6.25 8.57
N LYS A 78 -11.63 -6.95 8.49
CA LYS A 78 -11.73 -8.32 7.97
C LYS A 78 -11.23 -8.42 6.52
N LYS A 79 -11.55 -7.45 5.65
CA LYS A 79 -11.11 -7.44 4.25
C LYS A 79 -9.58 -7.34 4.12
N LEU A 80 -8.93 -6.54 4.96
CA LEU A 80 -7.46 -6.46 4.97
C LEU A 80 -6.83 -7.75 5.46
N LYS A 81 -7.45 -8.40 6.45
CA LYS A 81 -6.99 -9.67 7.00
C LYS A 81 -7.15 -10.81 5.98
N GLU A 82 -8.30 -10.92 5.33
CA GLU A 82 -8.55 -11.88 4.25
C GLU A 82 -7.57 -11.68 3.07
N PHE A 83 -7.29 -10.42 2.68
CA PHE A 83 -6.28 -10.15 1.67
C PHE A 83 -4.89 -10.59 2.11
N TYR A 84 -4.52 -10.30 3.36
CA TYR A 84 -3.24 -10.70 3.93
C TYR A 84 -3.10 -12.22 4.01
N ASP A 85 -4.12 -12.92 4.51
CA ASP A 85 -4.16 -14.37 4.65
C ASP A 85 -4.10 -15.04 3.28
N LYS A 86 -4.85 -14.55 2.28
CA LYS A 86 -4.75 -15.01 0.89
C LYS A 86 -3.33 -14.87 0.34
N LYS A 87 -2.66 -13.74 0.60
CA LYS A 87 -1.26 -13.53 0.18
C LYS A 87 -0.29 -14.44 0.93
N ARG A 88 -0.59 -14.82 2.16
CA ARG A 88 0.18 -15.80 2.94
C ARG A 88 0.01 -17.22 2.40
N GLU A 89 -1.21 -17.59 2.00
CA GLU A 89 -1.52 -18.85 1.32
C GLU A 89 -0.84 -18.96 -0.05
N GLU A 90 -0.71 -17.84 -0.78
CA GLU A 90 0.11 -17.75 -2.01
C GLU A 90 1.63 -17.99 -1.75
N GLY A 91 2.05 -18.32 -0.52
CA GLY A 91 3.44 -18.63 -0.16
C GLY A 91 4.32 -17.40 0.01
N LYS A 92 3.76 -16.18 0.05
CA LYS A 92 4.55 -14.95 0.14
C LYS A 92 5.10 -14.75 1.56
N PRO A 93 6.37 -14.33 1.69
CA PRO A 93 6.94 -14.05 3.00
C PRO A 93 6.21 -12.89 3.69
N TYR A 94 6.27 -12.85 5.03
CA TYR A 94 5.48 -11.95 5.88
C TYR A 94 5.55 -10.48 5.43
N ARG A 95 6.76 -9.96 5.21
CA ARG A 95 7.00 -8.56 4.75
C ARG A 95 6.40 -8.26 3.38
N VAL A 96 6.21 -9.30 2.57
CA VAL A 96 5.72 -9.23 1.20
C VAL A 96 4.19 -9.27 1.18
N ALA A 97 3.55 -9.98 2.11
CA ALA A 97 2.11 -9.98 2.31
C ALA A 97 1.61 -8.68 2.99
N GLU A 98 2.41 -8.07 3.89
CA GLU A 98 2.13 -6.74 4.45
C GLU A 98 2.36 -5.61 3.44
N SER A 99 3.31 -5.82 2.52
CA SER A 99 3.54 -4.86 1.45
C SER A 99 2.41 -4.94 0.44
N VAL A 100 1.76 -3.82 0.16
CA VAL A 100 0.70 -3.68 -0.86
C VAL A 100 1.27 -3.81 -2.30
N LYS A 101 2.44 -4.46 -2.45
CA LYS A 101 3.19 -4.74 -3.67
C LYS A 101 2.41 -5.60 -4.69
N TYR A 102 1.29 -6.22 -4.30
CA TYR A 102 0.57 -7.21 -5.12
C TYR A 102 -0.90 -6.89 -5.35
N SER A 103 -1.22 -5.62 -5.62
CA SER A 103 -2.51 -5.26 -6.19
C SER A 103 -2.36 -4.83 -7.65
N VAL A 104 -1.95 -5.77 -8.52
CA VAL A 104 -2.49 -6.01 -9.87
C VAL A 104 -2.17 -7.47 -10.22
#